data_AF-A0A399WE70-F1
#
_entry.id   AF-A0A399WE70-F1
#
_cell.length_a   1.000
_cell.length_b   1.000
_cell.length_c   1.000
_cell.angle_alpha   90.00
_cell.angle_beta   90.00
_cell.angle_gamma   90.00
#
_symmetry.space_group_name_H-M   'P 1'
#
loop_
_entity.id
_entity.type
_entity.pdbx_description
1 polymer ?
#
loop_
_entity_poly.entity_id
_entity_poly.type
_entity_poly.pdbx_seq_one_letter_code
_entity_poly.pdbx_strand_id
1 'polypeptide(L)'
;MTTPEEITQYLQDHPQFFEENPDLVETLRFPHPYEGRAISINERQVVVLRDKNRLLQNRLQELVNVGEKNDVIGEKMHRLTVALLSFNSLAEMLHGLQYHLCEDFSIPHVMLRMWQTDEFNIPTDLSSPEFDQASNDVRILTQSMSRPYCGPEVDNEIRQWFGEDASYLQSFAIIPLKKQYSFV
;
A
#
# COMPACT_ATOMS: atom_id res chain seq x y z
N MET A 1 -18.48 -42.16 -44.91
CA MET A 1 -17.62 -40.96 -45.00
C MET A 1 -18.56 -39.81 -45.22
N THR A 2 -18.94 -39.07 -44.17
CA THR A 2 -19.83 -37.91 -44.31
C THR A 2 -19.07 -36.80 -45.00
N THR A 3 -19.61 -36.30 -46.10
CA THR A 3 -18.93 -35.24 -46.86
C THR A 3 -19.11 -33.89 -46.13
N PRO A 4 -18.19 -32.93 -46.32
CA PRO A 4 -18.33 -31.59 -45.75
C PRO A 4 -19.65 -30.90 -46.14
N GLU A 5 -20.19 -31.23 -47.32
CA GLU A 5 -21.47 -30.72 -47.82
C GLU A 5 -22.66 -31.26 -47.02
N GLU A 6 -22.66 -32.55 -46.68
CA GLU A 6 -23.69 -33.17 -45.83
C GLU A 6 -23.69 -32.57 -44.42
N ILE A 7 -22.50 -32.31 -43.86
CA ILE A 7 -22.36 -31.67 -42.54
C ILE A 7 -22.88 -30.23 -42.59
N THR A 8 -22.59 -29.50 -43.67
CA THR A 8 -23.05 -28.11 -43.84
C THR A 8 -24.57 -28.05 -43.95
N GLN A 9 -25.17 -28.94 -44.74
CA GLN A 9 -26.62 -29.03 -44.89
C GLN A 9 -27.29 -29.37 -43.55
N TYR A 10 -26.74 -30.33 -42.82
CA TYR A 10 -27.24 -30.72 -41.50
C TYR A 10 -27.25 -29.56 -40.50
N LEU A 11 -26.17 -28.79 -40.43
CA LEU A 11 -26.06 -27.62 -39.54
C LEU A 11 -26.99 -26.47 -39.95
N GLN A 12 -27.27 -26.30 -41.24
CA GLN A 12 -28.25 -25.30 -41.72
C GLN A 12 -29.68 -25.67 -41.35
N ASP A 13 -30.02 -26.96 -41.47
CA ASP A 13 -31.35 -27.47 -41.18
C ASP A 13 -31.63 -27.54 -39.67
N HIS A 14 -30.58 -27.51 -38.82
CA HIS A 14 -30.67 -27.64 -37.37
C HIS A 14 -29.89 -26.53 -36.64
N PRO A 15 -30.37 -25.26 -36.67
CA PRO A 15 -29.68 -24.14 -36.06
C PRO A 15 -29.58 -24.22 -34.52
N GLN A 16 -30.48 -24.99 -33.87
CA GLN A 16 -30.45 -25.21 -32.41
C GLN A 16 -29.28 -26.10 -31.96
N PHE A 17 -28.59 -26.77 -32.89
CA PHE A 17 -27.49 -27.67 -32.57
C PHE A 17 -26.39 -27.02 -31.72
N PHE A 18 -26.13 -25.73 -31.93
CA PHE A 18 -25.15 -24.97 -31.13
C PHE A 18 -25.68 -24.52 -29.76
N GLU A 19 -26.99 -24.42 -29.58
CA GLU A 19 -27.62 -24.16 -28.29
C GLU A 19 -27.61 -25.42 -27.40
N GLU A 20 -27.76 -26.59 -28.02
CA GLU A 20 -27.74 -27.89 -27.34
C GLU A 20 -26.33 -28.40 -27.04
N ASN A 21 -25.30 -27.84 -27.69
CA ASN A 21 -23.91 -28.24 -27.52
C ASN A 21 -22.98 -27.02 -27.29
N PRO A 22 -23.12 -26.31 -26.15
CA PRO A 22 -22.33 -25.11 -25.86
C PRO A 22 -20.82 -25.38 -25.72
N ASP A 23 -20.45 -26.55 -25.20
CA ASP A 23 -19.03 -26.96 -25.03
C ASP A 23 -18.28 -27.09 -26.37
N LEU A 24 -19.02 -27.41 -27.45
CA LEU A 24 -18.49 -27.46 -28.80
C LEU A 24 -18.11 -26.05 -29.30
N VAL A 25 -18.86 -25.01 -28.91
CA VAL A 25 -18.58 -23.62 -29.29
C VAL A 25 -17.34 -23.09 -28.60
N GLU A 26 -17.07 -23.50 -27.36
CA GLU A 26 -15.83 -23.13 -26.63
C GLU A 26 -14.58 -23.81 -27.21
N THR A 27 -14.74 -25.03 -27.75
CA THR A 27 -13.63 -25.82 -28.31
C THR A 27 -13.35 -25.48 -29.78
N LEU A 28 -14.37 -25.04 -30.52
CA LEU A 28 -14.24 -24.60 -31.91
C LEU A 28 -13.55 -23.23 -31.97
N ARG A 29 -12.25 -23.25 -32.30
CA ARG A 29 -11.57 -22.04 -32.79
C ARG A 29 -12.08 -21.74 -34.20
N PHE A 30 -13.04 -20.84 -34.32
CA PHE A 30 -13.37 -20.24 -35.61
C PHE A 30 -12.24 -19.27 -35.99
N PRO A 31 -11.34 -19.60 -36.95
CA PRO A 31 -10.50 -18.57 -37.54
C PRO A 31 -11.45 -17.52 -38.12
N HIS A 32 -11.19 -16.25 -37.80
CA HIS A 32 -12.06 -15.19 -38.28
C HIS A 32 -12.19 -15.29 -39.81
N PRO A 33 -13.41 -15.24 -40.38
CA PRO A 33 -13.65 -15.43 -41.81
C PRO A 33 -12.99 -14.37 -42.71
N TYR A 34 -12.25 -13.42 -42.12
CA TYR A 34 -11.57 -12.33 -42.79
C TYR A 34 -10.13 -12.17 -42.26
N GLU A 35 -9.28 -13.19 -42.46
CA GLU A 35 -7.85 -12.93 -42.62
C GLU A 35 -7.67 -12.06 -43.88
N GLY A 36 -7.79 -10.73 -43.72
CA GLY A 36 -7.43 -9.75 -44.76
C GLY A 36 -8.51 -8.81 -45.30
N ARG A 37 -9.74 -8.77 -44.76
CA ARG A 37 -10.73 -7.71 -45.11
C ARG A 37 -11.35 -7.04 -43.88
N ALA A 38 -11.71 -5.78 -44.07
CA ALA A 38 -12.07 -4.81 -43.02
C ALA A 38 -13.03 -5.37 -41.95
N ILE A 39 -12.61 -5.25 -40.69
CA ILE A 39 -13.43 -5.53 -39.51
C ILE A 39 -14.68 -4.64 -39.47
N SER A 40 -15.83 -5.22 -39.11
CA SER A 40 -17.06 -4.46 -38.91
C SER A 40 -16.91 -3.49 -37.72
N ILE A 41 -17.49 -2.29 -37.83
CA ILE A 41 -17.47 -1.29 -36.73
C ILE A 41 -18.04 -1.89 -35.45
N ASN A 42 -19.09 -2.72 -35.55
CA ASN A 42 -19.72 -3.36 -34.38
C ASN A 42 -18.79 -4.39 -33.72
N GLU A 43 -18.06 -5.19 -34.50
CA GLU A 43 -17.08 -6.15 -33.96
C GLU A 43 -15.94 -5.43 -33.24
N ARG A 44 -15.43 -4.35 -33.86
CA ARG A 44 -14.41 -3.50 -33.23
C ARG A 44 -14.93 -2.87 -31.94
N GLN A 45 -16.20 -2.44 -31.91
CA GLN A 45 -16.84 -1.91 -30.70
C GLN A 45 -16.94 -2.97 -29.60
N VAL A 46 -17.31 -4.22 -29.92
CA VAL A 46 -17.39 -5.31 -28.94
C VAL A 46 -16.01 -5.62 -28.35
N VAL A 47 -14.97 -5.70 -29.18
CA VAL A 47 -13.59 -5.91 -28.71
C VAL A 47 -13.15 -4.77 -27.79
N VAL A 48 -13.38 -3.51 -28.20
CA VAL A 48 -13.07 -2.33 -27.37
C VAL A 48 -13.84 -2.32 -26.05
N LEU A 49 -15.11 -2.73 -26.04
CA LEU A 49 -15.91 -2.83 -24.82
C LEU A 49 -15.39 -3.94 -23.89
N ARG A 50 -14.98 -5.10 -24.43
CA ARG A 50 -14.36 -6.17 -23.64
C ARG A 50 -13.02 -5.74 -23.04
N ASP A 51 -12.18 -5.06 -23.81
CA ASP A 51 -10.91 -4.53 -23.30
C ASP A 51 -11.12 -3.47 -22.21
N LYS A 52 -12.08 -2.56 -22.40
CA LYS A 52 -12.47 -1.59 -21.36
C LYS A 52 -12.99 -2.28 -20.12
N ASN A 53 -13.84 -3.31 -20.27
CA ASN A 53 -14.39 -4.05 -19.14
C ASN A 53 -13.27 -4.74 -18.35
N ARG A 54 -12.35 -5.42 -19.03
CA ARG A 54 -11.17 -6.03 -18.40
C ARG A 54 -10.30 -5.00 -17.67
N LEU A 55 -10.05 -3.84 -18.28
CA LEU A 55 -9.29 -2.77 -17.65
C LEU A 55 -9.99 -2.23 -16.38
N LEU A 56 -11.31 -2.06 -16.43
CA LEU A 56 -12.11 -1.63 -15.29
C LEU A 56 -12.11 -2.69 -14.17
N GLN A 57 -12.25 -3.97 -14.51
CA GLN A 57 -12.17 -5.07 -13.55
C GLN A 57 -10.81 -5.10 -12.84
N ASN A 58 -9.71 -4.97 -13.60
CA ASN A 58 -8.37 -4.90 -13.02
C ASN A 58 -8.24 -3.70 -12.08
N ARG A 59 -8.74 -2.53 -12.48
CA ARG A 59 -8.68 -1.34 -11.65
C ARG A 59 -9.53 -1.46 -10.38
N LEU A 60 -10.69 -2.10 -10.47
CA LEU A 60 -11.53 -2.38 -9.31
C LEU A 60 -10.82 -3.33 -8.35
N GLN A 61 -10.18 -4.38 -8.85
CA GLN A 61 -9.40 -5.30 -8.02
C GLN A 61 -8.23 -4.59 -7.33
N GLU A 62 -7.53 -3.70 -8.02
CA GLU A 62 -6.49 -2.85 -7.41
C GLU A 62 -7.04 -2.01 -6.26
N LEU A 63 -8.20 -1.37 -6.46
CA LEU A 63 -8.84 -0.53 -5.44
C LEU A 63 -9.27 -1.36 -4.23
N VAL A 64 -9.85 -2.54 -4.44
CA VAL A 64 -10.21 -3.46 -3.35
C VAL A 64 -8.96 -3.87 -2.57
N ASN A 65 -7.89 -4.27 -3.26
CA ASN A 65 -6.63 -4.65 -2.60
C ASN A 65 -6.01 -3.49 -1.81
N VAL A 66 -6.13 -2.25 -2.29
CA VAL A 66 -5.70 -1.06 -1.54
C VAL A 66 -6.60 -0.84 -0.31
N GLY A 67 -7.91 -1.03 -0.46
CA GLY A 67 -8.89 -0.95 0.63
C GLY A 67 -8.56 -1.93 1.76
N GLU A 68 -8.39 -3.21 1.45
CA GLU A 68 -8.06 -4.25 2.43
C GLU A 68 -6.75 -3.93 3.18
N LYS A 69 -5.72 -3.46 2.47
CA LYS A 69 -4.46 -3.02 3.10
C LYS A 69 -4.66 -1.84 4.04
N ASN A 70 -5.49 -0.88 3.65
CA ASN A 70 -5.81 0.28 4.48
C ASN A 70 -6.61 -0.13 5.73
N ASP A 71 -7.53 -1.09 5.62
CA ASP A 71 -8.29 -1.60 6.75
C ASP A 71 -7.36 -2.27 7.79
N VAL A 72 -6.40 -3.08 7.33
CA VAL A 72 -5.37 -3.68 8.20
C VAL A 72 -4.52 -2.60 8.89
N ILE A 73 -4.11 -1.55 8.17
CA ILE A 73 -3.37 -0.41 8.77
C ILE A 73 -4.24 0.32 9.80
N GLY A 74 -5.53 0.52 9.50
CA GLY A 74 -6.50 1.17 10.38
C GLY A 74 -6.69 0.39 11.69
N GLU A 75 -6.78 -0.94 11.62
CA GLU A 75 -6.88 -1.80 12.80
C GLU A 75 -5.62 -1.71 13.68
N LYS A 76 -4.44 -1.76 13.06
CA LYS A 76 -3.15 -1.60 13.76
C LYS A 76 -3.04 -0.23 14.43
N MET A 77 -3.45 0.83 13.74
CA MET A 77 -3.48 2.19 14.29
C MET A 77 -4.43 2.31 15.48
N HIS A 78 -5.62 1.70 15.40
CA HIS A 78 -6.56 1.69 16.51
C HIS A 78 -5.97 0.99 17.73
N ARG A 79 -5.39 -0.20 17.52
CA ARG A 79 -4.74 -0.99 18.58
C ARG A 79 -3.59 -0.24 19.24
N LEU A 80 -2.71 0.36 18.44
CA LEU A 80 -1.63 1.21 18.91
C LEU A 80 -2.18 2.37 19.75
N THR A 81 -3.22 3.04 19.28
CA THR A 81 -3.83 4.18 20.00
C THR A 81 -4.37 3.75 21.36
N VAL A 82 -5.10 2.64 21.41
CA VAL A 82 -5.63 2.09 22.68
C VAL A 82 -4.51 1.68 23.63
N ALA A 83 -3.44 1.07 23.13
CA ALA A 83 -2.27 0.72 23.92
C ALA A 83 -1.56 1.97 24.48
N LEU A 84 -1.33 2.98 23.64
CA LEU A 84 -0.68 4.23 24.07
C LEU A 84 -1.48 4.96 25.17
N LEU A 85 -2.81 4.87 25.15
CA LEU A 85 -3.68 5.47 26.16
C LEU A 85 -3.71 4.69 27.48
N SER A 86 -3.29 3.43 27.51
CA SER A 86 -3.33 2.59 28.71
C SER A 86 -2.04 2.60 29.52
N PHE A 87 -0.93 3.07 28.94
CA PHE A 87 0.35 3.18 29.63
C PHE A 87 0.34 4.26 30.71
N ASN A 88 0.94 3.96 31.87
CA ASN A 88 0.91 4.83 33.05
C ASN A 88 2.25 5.58 33.26
N SER A 89 3.26 5.24 32.48
CA SER A 89 4.57 5.91 32.51
C SER A 89 5.07 6.21 31.10
N LEU A 90 5.89 7.25 30.97
CA LEU A 90 6.51 7.60 29.70
C LEU A 90 7.42 6.48 29.19
N ALA A 91 8.18 5.83 30.07
CA ALA A 91 9.07 4.74 29.69
C ALA A 91 8.30 3.56 29.07
N GLU A 92 7.18 3.15 29.69
CA GLU A 92 6.29 2.12 29.12
C GLU A 92 5.70 2.56 27.77
N MET A 93 5.30 3.83 27.65
CA MET A 93 4.77 4.37 26.40
C MET A 93 5.80 4.33 25.27
N LEU A 94 7.05 4.75 25.51
CA LEU A 94 8.11 4.74 24.51
C LEU A 94 8.46 3.33 24.07
N HIS A 95 8.60 2.42 25.03
CA HIS A 95 8.89 1.01 24.74
C HIS A 95 7.74 0.36 23.97
N GLY A 96 6.49 0.59 24.41
CA GLY A 96 5.30 0.10 23.72
C GLY A 96 5.17 0.65 22.31
N LEU A 97 5.43 1.94 22.12
CA LEU A 97 5.43 2.58 20.80
C LEU A 97 6.47 1.93 19.87
N GLN A 98 7.71 1.77 20.34
CA GLN A 98 8.76 1.14 19.55
C GLN A 98 8.41 -0.31 19.20
N TYR A 99 7.91 -1.08 20.17
CA TYR A 99 7.45 -2.45 19.97
C TYR A 99 6.36 -2.55 18.91
N HIS A 100 5.30 -1.74 19.01
CA HIS A 100 4.22 -1.77 18.02
C HIS A 100 4.68 -1.34 16.63
N LEU A 101 5.55 -0.34 16.51
CA LEU A 101 6.09 0.08 15.21
C LEU A 101 6.95 -1.02 14.57
N CYS A 102 7.77 -1.72 15.35
CA CYS A 102 8.59 -2.83 14.84
C CYS A 102 7.75 -4.07 14.52
N GLU A 103 6.93 -4.53 15.47
CA GLU A 103 6.21 -5.81 15.35
C GLU A 103 4.92 -5.69 14.53
N ASP A 104 4.04 -4.75 14.89
CA ASP A 104 2.74 -4.64 14.23
C ASP A 104 2.88 -3.96 12.85
N PHE A 105 3.67 -2.89 12.74
CA PHE A 105 3.86 -2.17 11.48
C PHE A 105 5.02 -2.71 10.63
N SER A 106 5.79 -3.66 11.15
CA SER A 106 6.93 -4.27 10.43
C SER A 106 7.96 -3.22 9.98
N ILE A 107 8.16 -2.18 10.78
CA ILE A 107 9.15 -1.13 10.50
C ILE A 107 10.51 -1.60 11.03
N PRO A 108 11.52 -1.84 10.18
CA PRO A 108 12.75 -2.50 10.60
C PRO A 108 13.59 -1.67 11.58
N HIS A 109 13.58 -0.34 11.41
CA HIS A 109 14.38 0.58 12.22
C HIS A 109 13.55 1.77 12.64
N VAL A 110 13.43 1.96 13.96
CA VAL A 110 12.67 3.05 14.57
C VAL A 110 13.58 3.76 15.56
N MET A 111 13.72 5.07 15.40
CA MET A 111 14.46 5.93 16.31
C MET A 111 13.55 7.07 16.77
N LEU A 112 13.55 7.31 18.08
CA LEU A 112 12.80 8.39 18.72
C LEU A 112 13.78 9.24 19.50
N ARG A 113 13.71 10.55 19.32
CA ARG A 113 14.52 11.54 20.03
C ARG A 113 13.61 12.60 20.62
N MET A 114 13.77 12.86 21.91
CA MET A 114 13.05 13.90 22.63
C MET A 114 14.03 14.85 23.28
N TRP A 115 13.68 16.12 23.27
CA TRP A 115 14.41 17.19 23.94
C TRP A 115 13.41 18.13 24.63
N GLN A 116 13.91 19.04 25.46
CA GLN A 116 13.08 19.94 26.29
C GLN A 116 12.20 19.17 27.29
N THR A 117 12.68 18.05 27.80
CA THR A 117 11.98 17.20 28.77
C THR A 117 12.06 17.73 30.21
N ASP A 118 12.96 18.68 30.47
CA ASP A 118 13.14 19.35 31.77
C ASP A 118 11.85 20.04 32.26
N GLU A 119 11.00 20.52 31.35
CA GLU A 119 9.72 21.15 31.69
C GLU A 119 8.68 20.18 32.27
N PHE A 120 8.85 18.88 32.02
CA PHE A 120 7.84 17.88 32.32
C PHE A 120 8.13 17.06 33.58
N ASN A 121 9.22 17.37 34.31
CA ASN A 121 9.70 16.57 35.46
C ASN A 121 9.72 15.06 35.15
N ILE A 122 9.99 14.72 33.90
CA ILE A 122 10.13 13.33 33.48
C ILE A 122 11.36 12.79 34.22
N PRO A 123 11.26 11.65 34.93
CA PRO A 123 12.43 10.95 35.43
C PRO A 123 13.22 10.47 34.20
N THR A 124 14.07 11.34 33.68
CA THR A 124 14.96 11.02 32.57
C THR A 124 16.05 10.15 33.18
N ASP A 125 16.01 8.84 32.95
CA ASP A 125 17.23 8.07 33.08
C ASP A 125 18.14 8.60 31.97
N LEU A 126 19.13 9.41 32.36
CA LEU A 126 20.04 10.12 31.46
C LEU A 126 20.84 9.18 30.54
N SER A 127 20.69 7.86 30.73
CA SER A 127 21.36 6.80 29.99
C SER A 127 20.55 6.26 28.80
N SER A 128 19.28 6.63 28.65
CA SER A 128 18.44 6.10 27.56
C SER A 128 18.63 6.88 26.26
N PRO A 129 18.85 6.20 25.11
CA PRO A 129 19.17 6.85 23.85
C PRO A 129 18.03 7.74 23.34
N GLU A 130 16.81 7.64 23.84
CA GLU A 130 15.71 8.52 23.42
C GLU A 130 15.92 9.98 23.86
N PHE A 131 16.80 10.21 24.84
CA PHE A 131 17.04 11.52 25.45
C PHE A 131 18.42 12.12 25.17
N ASP A 132 19.30 11.48 24.38
CA ASP A 132 20.57 12.17 24.05
C ASP A 132 20.30 13.44 23.23
N GLN A 133 21.22 14.40 23.36
CA GLN A 133 21.08 15.71 22.77
C GLN A 133 21.10 15.66 21.23
N ALA A 134 20.02 16.12 20.61
CA ALA A 134 20.00 16.49 19.20
C ALA A 134 20.62 17.88 18.99
N SER A 135 21.32 18.08 17.87
CA SER A 135 21.90 19.38 17.50
C SER A 135 20.86 20.46 17.24
N ASN A 136 21.32 21.71 17.17
CA ASN A 136 20.46 22.83 16.85
C ASN A 136 19.91 22.74 15.42
N ASP A 137 20.63 22.15 14.46
CA ASP A 137 20.19 22.06 13.06
C ASP A 137 18.97 21.14 12.95
N VAL A 138 19.02 19.96 13.59
CA VAL A 138 17.89 19.02 13.63
C VAL A 138 16.68 19.62 14.35
N ARG A 139 16.91 20.39 15.43
CA ARG A 139 15.83 21.11 16.13
C ARG A 139 15.18 22.17 15.25
N ILE A 140 15.97 22.96 14.51
CA ILE A 140 15.44 23.98 13.58
C ILE A 140 14.67 23.30 12.44
N LEU A 141 15.22 22.23 11.87
CA LEU A 141 14.57 21.45 10.83
C LEU A 141 13.19 20.98 11.30
N THR A 142 13.14 20.25 12.40
CA THR A 142 11.89 19.66 12.95
C THR A 142 10.87 20.74 13.36
N GLN A 143 11.33 21.88 13.89
CA GLN A 143 10.46 23.03 14.18
C GLN A 143 9.85 23.62 12.90
N SER A 144 10.61 23.70 11.81
CA SER A 144 10.12 24.23 10.52
C SER A 144 9.17 23.29 9.77
N MET A 145 9.20 21.98 10.08
CA MET A 145 8.37 20.96 9.43
C MET A 145 6.90 21.07 9.82
N SER A 146 6.01 21.40 8.88
CA SER A 146 4.56 21.40 9.07
C SER A 146 3.90 20.05 8.78
N ARG A 147 4.60 19.16 8.05
CA ARG A 147 4.13 17.82 7.67
C ARG A 147 5.26 16.81 7.86
N PRO A 148 4.93 15.52 8.03
CA PRO A 148 5.93 14.46 7.93
C PRO A 148 6.73 14.55 6.64
N TYR A 149 8.02 14.26 6.73
CA TYR A 149 8.89 14.10 5.57
C TYR A 149 9.09 12.62 5.29
N CYS A 150 8.96 12.20 4.04
CA CYS A 150 9.33 10.86 3.59
C CYS A 150 10.22 11.00 2.35
N GLY A 151 11.42 10.44 2.39
CA GLY A 151 12.36 10.57 1.27
C GLY A 151 13.67 9.81 1.47
N PRO A 152 14.55 9.84 0.46
CA PRO A 152 15.80 9.08 0.47
C PRO A 152 16.92 9.74 1.29
N GLU A 153 16.81 11.04 1.54
CA GLU A 153 17.87 11.84 2.15
C GLU A 153 17.40 12.45 3.47
N VAL A 154 18.28 12.40 4.46
CA VAL A 154 18.11 13.02 5.78
C VAL A 154 19.46 13.57 6.22
N ASP A 155 19.44 14.49 7.18
CA ASP A 155 20.67 15.02 7.75
C ASP A 155 21.58 13.90 8.28
N ASN A 156 22.89 14.11 8.16
CA ASN A 156 23.89 13.13 8.57
C ASN A 156 23.76 12.73 10.04
N GLU A 157 23.36 13.65 10.91
CA GLU A 157 23.12 13.37 12.32
C GLU A 157 21.96 12.39 12.51
N ILE A 158 20.81 12.61 11.85
CA ILE A 158 19.65 11.71 11.94
C ILE A 158 20.02 10.34 11.39
N ARG A 159 20.80 10.29 10.30
CA ARG A 159 21.31 9.04 9.74
C ARG A 159 22.20 8.30 10.76
N GLN A 160 23.04 9.00 11.51
CA GLN A 160 23.90 8.40 12.53
C GLN A 160 23.15 7.80 13.73
N TRP A 161 21.91 8.24 14.00
CA TRP A 161 21.09 7.63 15.07
C TRP A 161 20.82 6.14 14.85
N PHE A 162 20.90 5.68 13.60
CA PHE A 162 20.73 4.28 13.23
C PHE A 162 22.02 3.45 13.37
N GLY A 163 23.13 4.05 13.80
CA GLY A 163 24.38 3.32 14.04
C GLY A 163 24.95 2.65 12.77
N GLU A 164 25.34 1.39 12.88
CA GLU A 164 25.92 0.61 11.75
C GLU A 164 24.92 0.44 10.59
N ASP A 165 23.63 0.45 10.93
CA ASP A 165 22.54 0.21 9.99
C ASP A 165 22.32 1.37 9.02
N ALA A 166 22.79 2.56 9.40
CA ALA A 166 22.71 3.80 8.64
C ALA A 166 23.19 3.69 7.18
N SER A 167 24.11 2.77 6.90
CA SER A 167 24.75 2.58 5.60
C SER A 167 23.84 1.89 4.56
N TYR A 168 22.91 1.04 4.99
CA TYR A 168 22.02 0.30 4.09
C TYR A 168 20.62 0.92 3.98
N LEU A 169 20.29 1.91 4.81
CA LEU A 169 19.01 2.61 4.77
C LEU A 169 18.90 3.52 3.54
N GLN A 170 17.89 3.25 2.72
CA GLN A 170 17.61 3.91 1.43
C GLN A 170 16.45 4.92 1.51
N SER A 171 15.64 4.85 2.56
CA SER A 171 14.44 5.69 2.70
C SER A 171 14.14 5.92 4.16
N PHE A 172 13.73 7.14 4.48
CA PHE A 172 13.51 7.62 5.82
C PHE A 172 12.16 8.33 5.89
N ALA A 173 11.53 8.23 7.05
CA ALA A 173 10.36 9.01 7.40
C ALA A 173 10.64 9.77 8.71
N ILE A 174 10.41 11.08 8.71
CA ILE A 174 10.59 11.95 9.88
C ILE A 174 9.24 12.55 10.23
N ILE A 175 8.81 12.34 11.47
CA ILE A 175 7.58 12.90 12.02
C ILE A 175 7.95 13.83 13.18
N PRO A 176 7.75 15.15 13.06
CA PRO A 176 8.05 16.07 14.15
C PRO A 176 6.97 15.94 15.24
N LEU A 177 7.38 15.53 16.44
CA LEU A 177 6.52 15.56 17.62
C LEU A 177 6.52 16.98 18.19
N LYS A 178 5.38 17.68 18.05
CA LYS A 178 5.22 19.05 18.51
C LYS A 178 4.24 19.09 19.65
N LYS A 179 4.55 19.89 20.68
CA LYS A 179 3.57 20.27 21.69
C LYS A 179 2.47 21.08 20.99
N GLN A 180 1.26 20.54 20.99
CA GLN A 180 0.10 21.30 20.56
C GLN A 180 -0.26 22.24 21.71
N TYR A 181 -0.01 23.53 21.56
CA TYR A 181 -0.59 24.54 22.44
C TYR A 181 -2.10 24.56 22.18
N SER A 182 -2.86 23.78 22.92
CA SER A 182 -4.30 23.95 23.00
C SER A 182 -4.55 25.26 23.72
N PHE A 183 -4.96 26.29 22.97
CA PHE A 183 -5.57 27.49 23.54
C PHE A 183 -6.87 27.05 24.23
N VAL A 184 -6.86 27.10 25.55
CA VAL A 184 -8.08 27.18 26.37
C VAL A 184 -8.49 28.65 26.43
#